data_AF-A0A9I9CPQ9-F1
#
_entry.id   AF-A0A9I9CPQ9-F1
#
_cell.length_a   1.000
_cell.length_b   1.000
_cell.length_c   1.000
_cell.angle_alpha   90.00
_cell.angle_beta   90.00
_cell.angle_gamma   90.00
#
_symmetry.space_group_name_H-M   'P 1'
#
loop_
_entity.id
_entity.type
_entity.pdbx_description
1 polymer ?
#
loop_
_entity_poly.entity_id
_entity_poly.type
_entity_poly.pdbx_seq_one_letter_code
_entity_poly.pdbx_strand_id
1 'polypeptide(L)'
;MKEEEQLKFGWALAAGPCTYGKIETEEGSVSTRTLPRLRNVLFPRGFGAATDHSTLDNFMGELAALISTTIEHVIAPDVRFETVDMTTRLLIPIIVLQNHNRYNIMEKGHNYSINVEAIEAEVKKMIHVGQEAVIIGGSHLLHRHEKLAVAVSKAMRSHSLQETKNDGRFHVHTKVYLDGAILREEMERSADVLAAGLLEVADPSLSDKFFLRQHWMDETEVSDDSVLKHKPLWATYQSKVGKKVKKTEKKQGDLHRTYGTRVLPVFVLSLADVDSKLTMEDESLVYASKDVVIVLEHQNEKIPLSYVSETHRRHADPSQAQRHILAGLASAVGGLTAPYERASHVHERAIVNWLWAAGCHPFGPFSNTSQVSRMLQDVALRNIIYARVDSALHRIRDTSETVQTFAAEHLKTPLGEPVKGKKNKTTTELWLEKFYKKTTNLPEPFPHELVERLEKYLDNLEEQLVDLSSLLYDHRLQDAHLNSSEIFQSSIFTQQYVDFVLSEEREKMRCCSIEYKYPVQSSQNYIYGGILLAGFVVYFLVIFFSSPVR
;
A
#
# COMPACT_ATOMS: atom_id res chain seq x y z
N MET A 1 24.36 13.42 -38.04
CA MET A 1 24.85 12.26 -37.25
C MET A 1 24.57 12.49 -35.75
N LYS A 2 23.31 12.83 -35.44
CA LYS A 2 22.83 13.23 -34.09
C LYS A 2 21.46 12.58 -33.77
N GLU A 3 21.10 11.54 -34.53
CA GLU A 3 19.79 10.87 -34.46
C GLU A 3 19.88 9.39 -34.07
N GLU A 4 21.08 8.85 -33.80
CA GLU A 4 21.25 7.47 -33.30
C GLU A 4 21.31 7.37 -31.76
N GLU A 5 21.24 8.50 -31.03
CA GLU A 5 21.33 8.50 -29.56
C GLU A 5 19.99 8.43 -28.81
N GLN A 6 18.84 8.51 -29.49
CA GLN A 6 17.52 8.50 -28.84
C GLN A 6 16.83 7.13 -28.77
N LEU A 7 17.38 6.09 -29.40
CA LEU A 7 16.84 4.71 -29.34
C LEU A 7 17.67 3.77 -28.46
N LYS A 8 18.37 4.31 -27.46
CA LYS A 8 18.85 3.52 -26.30
C LYS A 8 17.72 3.39 -25.26
N PHE A 9 16.56 2.86 -25.67
CA PHE A 9 15.67 2.26 -24.68
C PHE A 9 16.36 0.98 -24.18
N GLY A 10 16.87 1.03 -22.95
CA GLY A 10 17.52 -0.09 -22.28
C GLY A 10 16.53 -1.19 -21.90
N TRP A 11 15.96 -1.86 -22.91
CA TRP A 11 15.23 -3.10 -22.73
C TRP A 11 16.24 -4.23 -22.50
N ALA A 12 16.74 -4.36 -21.28
CA ALA A 12 17.37 -5.60 -20.85
C ALA A 12 16.33 -6.49 -20.16
N LEU A 13 15.20 -6.73 -20.82
CA LEU A 13 14.26 -7.81 -20.52
C LEU A 13 14.42 -8.82 -21.65
N ALA A 14 15.21 -9.86 -21.40
CA ALA A 14 15.63 -10.81 -22.42
C ALA A 14 14.77 -12.06 -22.33
N ALA A 15 13.64 -12.07 -23.04
CA ALA A 15 12.99 -13.32 -23.42
C ALA A 15 13.73 -13.91 -24.62
N GLY A 16 14.89 -14.55 -24.38
CA GLY A 16 15.55 -15.35 -25.41
C GLY A 16 14.66 -16.53 -25.87
N PRO A 17 15.01 -17.24 -26.96
CA PRO A 17 14.24 -18.39 -27.47
C PRO A 17 14.26 -19.64 -26.56
N CYS A 18 14.68 -19.47 -25.30
CA CYS A 18 14.84 -20.52 -24.31
C CYS A 18 13.48 -20.89 -23.72
N THR A 19 13.23 -22.19 -23.56
CA THR A 19 12.07 -22.69 -22.81
C THR A 19 12.41 -22.68 -21.32
N TYR A 20 11.63 -22.00 -20.48
CA TYR A 20 11.88 -21.99 -19.04
C TYR A 20 10.60 -21.72 -18.24
N GLY A 21 10.58 -22.17 -16.98
CA GLY A 21 9.40 -22.07 -16.11
C GLY A 21 9.51 -22.97 -14.88
N LYS A 22 8.42 -23.10 -14.14
CA LYS A 22 8.31 -24.01 -13.00
C LYS A 22 8.05 -25.45 -13.49
N ILE A 23 8.62 -26.44 -12.82
CA ILE A 23 8.52 -27.87 -13.22
C ILE A 23 7.10 -28.41 -12.99
N GLU A 24 6.50 -28.03 -11.86
CA GLU A 24 5.20 -28.57 -11.41
C GLU A 24 4.01 -27.94 -12.13
N THR A 25 4.18 -26.74 -12.67
CA THR A 25 3.10 -25.93 -13.24
C THR A 25 3.54 -25.31 -14.56
N GLU A 26 2.75 -25.53 -15.61
CA GLU A 26 2.97 -24.86 -16.90
C GLU A 26 2.52 -23.38 -16.90
N GLU A 27 1.88 -22.92 -15.81
CA GLU A 27 1.41 -21.54 -15.66
C GLU A 27 2.58 -20.54 -15.85
N GLY A 28 2.38 -19.62 -16.79
CA GLY A 28 3.36 -18.58 -17.12
C GLY A 28 4.64 -19.08 -17.77
N SER A 29 4.77 -20.38 -18.08
CA SER A 29 5.99 -20.94 -18.65
C SER A 29 6.29 -20.38 -20.04
N VAL A 30 7.57 -20.13 -20.30
CA VAL A 30 8.06 -19.63 -21.58
C VAL A 30 8.40 -20.82 -22.46
N SER A 31 7.87 -20.82 -23.68
CA SER A 31 8.07 -21.89 -24.64
C SER A 31 8.28 -21.33 -26.04
N THR A 32 8.46 -22.21 -27.03
CA THR A 32 8.59 -21.77 -28.42
C THR A 32 7.34 -21.08 -28.96
N ARG A 33 6.19 -21.22 -28.29
CA ARG A 33 4.89 -20.63 -28.65
C ARG A 33 4.56 -19.34 -27.91
N THR A 34 5.33 -18.94 -26.90
CA THR A 34 5.01 -17.74 -26.11
C THR A 34 5.45 -16.43 -26.77
N LEU A 35 6.30 -16.50 -27.79
CA LEU A 35 6.74 -15.34 -28.55
C LEU A 35 6.25 -15.43 -30.00
N PRO A 36 5.72 -14.34 -30.57
CA PRO A 36 5.23 -14.31 -31.94
C PRO A 36 6.39 -14.53 -32.92
N ARG A 37 6.25 -15.50 -33.83
CA ARG A 37 7.31 -15.86 -34.79
C ARG A 37 6.94 -15.46 -36.22
N LEU A 38 7.69 -14.50 -36.76
CA LEU A 38 7.62 -14.11 -38.18
C LEU A 38 7.81 -15.30 -39.14
N ARG A 39 8.60 -16.31 -38.76
CA ARG A 39 8.79 -17.52 -39.57
C ARG A 39 7.48 -18.27 -39.86
N ASN A 40 6.53 -18.27 -38.92
CA ASN A 40 5.25 -18.97 -39.10
C ASN A 40 4.36 -18.26 -40.13
N VAL A 41 4.53 -16.94 -40.29
CA VAL A 41 3.86 -16.10 -41.30
C VAL A 41 4.59 -16.17 -42.65
N LEU A 42 5.93 -16.09 -42.65
CA LEU A 42 6.76 -16.05 -43.87
C LEU A 42 6.95 -17.41 -44.53
N PHE A 43 6.92 -18.49 -43.75
CA PHE A 43 7.13 -19.86 -44.23
C PHE A 43 6.14 -20.83 -43.57
N PRO A 44 4.85 -20.81 -43.98
CA PRO A 44 3.87 -21.80 -43.54
C PRO A 44 4.22 -23.18 -44.13
N ARG A 45 5.13 -23.92 -43.49
CA ARG A 45 5.52 -25.27 -43.94
C ARG A 45 4.77 -26.34 -43.14
N GLY A 46 3.75 -26.95 -43.74
CA GLY A 46 3.35 -28.34 -43.44
C GLY A 46 1.85 -28.69 -43.47
N PHE A 47 1.47 -29.50 -44.48
CA PHE A 47 0.37 -30.49 -44.55
C PHE A 47 -1.04 -30.16 -44.02
N GLY A 48 -1.46 -28.91 -44.14
CA GLY A 48 -2.88 -28.54 -44.15
C GLY A 48 -2.95 -27.11 -44.61
N ALA A 49 -3.78 -26.82 -45.61
CA ALA A 49 -4.06 -25.45 -46.01
C ALA A 49 -4.83 -24.75 -44.88
N ALA A 50 -4.14 -24.37 -43.80
CA ALA A 50 -4.58 -23.27 -42.97
C ALA A 50 -4.57 -22.05 -43.89
N THR A 51 -5.72 -21.42 -44.08
CA THR A 51 -5.86 -20.24 -44.92
C THR A 51 -4.86 -19.17 -44.45
N ASP A 52 -4.16 -18.51 -45.37
CA ASP A 52 -3.13 -17.50 -45.04
C ASP A 52 -3.63 -16.46 -44.02
N HIS A 53 -4.93 -16.11 -44.09
CA HIS A 53 -5.63 -15.26 -43.12
C HIS A 53 -5.53 -15.76 -41.68
N SER A 54 -5.73 -17.07 -41.44
CA SER A 54 -5.68 -17.64 -40.09
C SER A 54 -4.28 -17.55 -39.44
N THR A 55 -3.22 -17.60 -40.25
CA THR A 55 -1.84 -17.49 -39.73
C THR A 55 -1.48 -16.05 -39.36
N LEU A 56 -1.99 -15.08 -40.12
CA LEU A 56 -1.83 -13.66 -39.82
C LEU A 56 -2.64 -13.26 -38.59
N ASP A 57 -3.91 -13.68 -38.50
CA ASP A 57 -4.78 -13.38 -37.36
C ASP A 57 -4.21 -13.95 -36.06
N ASN A 58 -3.67 -15.18 -36.08
CA ASN A 58 -2.99 -15.78 -34.94
C ASN A 58 -1.74 -15.00 -34.53
N PHE A 59 -0.91 -14.58 -35.50
CA PHE A 59 0.27 -13.76 -35.21
C PHE A 59 -0.11 -12.41 -34.60
N MET A 60 -1.15 -11.75 -35.14
CA MET A 60 -1.68 -10.51 -34.60
C MET A 60 -2.24 -10.69 -33.18
N GLY A 61 -2.91 -11.81 -32.91
CA GLY A 61 -3.36 -12.19 -31.57
C GLY A 61 -2.21 -12.40 -30.59
N GLU A 62 -1.17 -13.13 -30.99
CA GLU A 62 0.05 -13.34 -30.18
C GLU A 62 0.79 -12.02 -29.92
N LEU A 63 0.89 -11.14 -30.92
CA LEU A 63 1.49 -9.81 -30.77
C LEU A 63 0.68 -8.93 -29.83
N ALA A 64 -0.66 -8.92 -29.96
CA ALA A 64 -1.54 -8.17 -29.07
C ALA A 64 -1.44 -8.67 -27.62
N ALA A 65 -1.37 -9.99 -27.42
CA ALA A 65 -1.15 -10.59 -26.11
C ALA A 65 0.22 -10.22 -25.53
N LEU A 66 1.27 -10.18 -26.35
CA LEU A 66 2.61 -9.74 -25.93
C LEU A 66 2.58 -8.27 -25.49
N ILE A 67 1.93 -7.39 -26.25
CA ILE A 67 1.79 -5.97 -25.89
C ILE A 67 1.01 -5.81 -24.58
N SER A 68 -0.12 -6.49 -24.45
CA SER A 68 -0.95 -6.48 -23.23
C SER A 68 -0.14 -6.96 -22.01
N THR A 69 0.57 -8.08 -22.11
CA THR A 69 1.40 -8.59 -21.01
C THR A 69 2.58 -7.65 -20.70
N THR A 70 3.16 -6.99 -21.70
CA THR A 70 4.21 -5.96 -21.50
C THR A 70 3.66 -4.79 -20.69
N ILE A 71 2.46 -4.32 -21.03
CA ILE A 71 1.82 -3.22 -20.32
C ILE A 71 1.58 -3.61 -18.86
N GLU A 72 0.99 -4.78 -18.65
CA GLU A 72 0.59 -5.29 -17.32
C GLU A 72 1.75 -5.64 -16.40
N HIS A 73 2.91 -6.07 -16.92
CA HIS A 73 4.01 -6.58 -16.09
C HIS A 73 5.22 -5.64 -16.04
N VAL A 74 5.39 -4.79 -17.05
CA VAL A 74 6.60 -3.96 -17.21
C VAL A 74 6.29 -2.47 -17.16
N ILE A 75 5.23 -2.02 -17.84
CA ILE A 75 4.95 -0.58 -18.01
C ILE A 75 4.11 -0.02 -16.85
N ALA A 76 3.08 -0.75 -16.45
CA ALA A 76 2.16 -0.40 -15.38
C ALA A 76 1.87 -1.65 -14.52
N PRO A 77 2.89 -2.20 -13.85
CA PRO A 77 2.70 -3.34 -12.96
C PRO A 77 1.93 -2.96 -11.71
N ASP A 78 1.38 -3.96 -11.03
CA ASP A 78 0.68 -3.78 -9.77
C ASP A 78 1.63 -3.28 -8.67
N VAL A 79 1.07 -2.54 -7.72
CA VAL A 79 1.79 -2.02 -6.55
C VAL A 79 1.80 -3.10 -5.46
N ARG A 80 2.99 -3.55 -5.04
CA ARG A 80 3.10 -4.61 -4.02
C ARG A 80 2.69 -4.13 -2.63
N PHE A 81 3.16 -2.95 -2.24
CA PHE A 81 2.86 -2.31 -0.97
C PHE A 81 2.54 -0.84 -1.18
N GLU A 82 1.47 -0.36 -0.56
CA GLU A 82 1.08 1.04 -0.61
C GLU A 82 2.05 1.89 0.24
N THR A 83 2.94 2.62 -0.44
CA THR A 83 3.94 3.50 0.18
C THR A 83 3.50 4.96 0.12
N VAL A 84 2.80 5.40 1.17
CA VAL A 84 2.24 6.77 1.28
C VAL A 84 3.12 7.71 2.12
N ASP A 85 4.32 7.26 2.52
CA ASP A 85 5.15 7.99 3.46
C ASP A 85 5.71 9.29 2.84
N MET A 86 5.50 10.40 3.54
CA MET A 86 6.06 11.73 3.24
C MET A 86 7.39 11.97 3.98
N THR A 87 8.13 10.91 4.26
CA THR A 87 9.33 10.98 5.08
C THR A 87 10.48 11.63 4.34
N THR A 88 11.09 12.64 4.96
CA THR A 88 12.30 13.30 4.48
C THR A 88 13.54 12.41 4.61
N ARG A 89 13.51 11.44 5.54
CA ARG A 89 14.63 10.52 5.80
C ARG A 89 14.18 9.07 5.79
N LEU A 90 14.98 8.19 5.21
CA LEU A 90 14.81 6.73 5.22
C LEU A 90 16.03 6.09 5.89
N LEU A 91 15.81 5.47 7.04
CA LEU A 91 16.81 4.73 7.80
C LEU A 91 16.63 3.23 7.55
N ILE A 92 17.68 2.58 7.04
CA ILE A 92 17.68 1.14 6.74
C ILE A 92 18.76 0.46 7.58
N PRO A 93 18.43 -0.06 8.78
CA PRO A 93 19.36 -0.89 9.53
C PRO A 93 19.39 -2.31 8.94
N ILE A 94 20.54 -2.72 8.41
CA ILE A 94 20.87 -4.09 8.01
C ILE A 94 21.44 -4.81 9.22
N ILE A 95 20.63 -5.67 9.83
CA ILE A 95 20.94 -6.41 11.04
C ILE A 95 21.20 -7.87 10.66
N VAL A 96 22.46 -8.27 10.70
CA VAL A 96 22.87 -9.66 10.45
C VAL A 96 22.75 -10.45 11.74
N LEU A 97 21.92 -11.47 11.76
CA LEU A 97 21.74 -12.39 12.88
C LEU A 97 22.40 -13.73 12.54
N GLN A 98 23.49 -14.06 13.22
CA GLN A 98 24.30 -15.25 12.94
C GLN A 98 24.14 -16.31 14.04
N ASN A 99 23.92 -17.57 13.66
CA ASN A 99 23.94 -18.68 14.62
C ASN A 99 25.34 -19.34 14.76
N HIS A 100 26.34 -18.81 14.06
CA HIS A 100 27.69 -19.36 13.97
C HIS A 100 28.76 -18.27 14.11
N ASN A 101 30.01 -18.71 14.32
CA ASN A 101 31.20 -17.83 14.32
C ASN A 101 32.17 -18.16 13.16
N ARG A 102 31.69 -18.77 12.07
CA ARG A 102 32.54 -19.25 10.96
C ARG A 102 33.04 -18.12 10.06
N TYR A 103 32.18 -17.15 9.78
CA TYR A 103 32.42 -16.03 8.88
C TYR A 103 31.52 -14.87 9.25
N ASN A 104 31.88 -13.67 8.78
CA ASN A 104 31.07 -12.49 8.95
C ASN A 104 30.73 -11.87 7.58
N ILE A 105 29.44 -11.78 7.28
CA ILE A 105 28.92 -11.21 6.03
C ILE A 105 29.28 -9.72 5.86
N MET A 106 29.49 -9.02 6.98
CA MET A 106 29.84 -7.59 6.96
C MET A 106 31.31 -7.32 6.63
N GLU A 107 32.18 -8.34 6.67
CA GLU A 107 33.59 -8.20 6.33
C GLU A 107 33.77 -8.15 4.80
N LYS A 108 34.32 -7.03 4.31
CA LYS A 108 34.52 -6.79 2.88
C LYS A 108 35.55 -7.78 2.29
N GLY A 109 35.31 -8.22 1.05
CA GLY A 109 36.31 -8.96 0.26
C GLY A 109 35.98 -10.43 -0.03
N HIS A 110 34.83 -10.91 0.44
CA HIS A 110 34.35 -12.28 0.17
C HIS A 110 33.14 -12.28 -0.78
N ASN A 111 32.90 -13.41 -1.46
CA ASN A 111 31.74 -13.54 -2.36
C ASN A 111 30.40 -13.43 -1.61
N TYR A 112 30.38 -13.85 -0.34
CA TYR A 112 29.23 -13.73 0.54
C TYR A 112 29.14 -12.37 1.24
N SER A 113 30.08 -11.45 1.00
CA SER A 113 30.11 -10.17 1.70
C SER A 113 29.07 -9.18 1.14
N ILE A 114 28.45 -8.41 2.03
CA ILE A 114 27.50 -7.37 1.65
C ILE A 114 28.25 -6.04 1.49
N ASN A 115 28.05 -5.39 0.34
CA ASN A 115 28.51 -4.01 0.13
C ASN A 115 27.39 -3.01 0.44
N VAL A 116 27.44 -2.40 1.63
CA VAL A 116 26.46 -1.41 2.09
C VAL A 116 26.41 -0.17 1.18
N GLU A 117 27.57 0.32 0.71
CA GLU A 117 27.66 1.50 -0.17
C GLU A 117 26.99 1.22 -1.54
N ALA A 118 27.15 0.00 -2.06
CA ALA A 118 26.50 -0.41 -3.30
C ALA A 118 24.98 -0.53 -3.13
N ILE A 119 24.51 -1.05 -1.99
CA ILE A 119 23.08 -1.09 -1.66
C ILE A 119 22.53 0.33 -1.56
N GLU A 120 23.22 1.23 -0.89
CA GLU A 120 22.82 2.63 -0.75
C GLU A 120 22.71 3.31 -2.11
N ALA A 121 23.66 3.08 -3.02
CA ALA A 121 23.63 3.61 -4.37
C ALA A 121 22.41 3.11 -5.18
N GLU A 122 22.02 1.85 -5.04
CA GLU A 122 20.82 1.32 -5.72
C GLU A 122 19.52 1.81 -5.07
N VAL A 123 19.45 1.87 -3.73
CA VAL A 123 18.29 2.41 -3.02
C VAL A 123 18.07 3.88 -3.37
N LYS A 124 19.13 4.67 -3.49
CA LYS A 124 19.06 6.08 -3.90
C LYS A 124 18.41 6.30 -5.27
N LYS A 125 18.38 5.28 -6.14
CA LYS A 125 17.71 5.37 -7.44
C LYS A 125 16.19 5.20 -7.36
N MET A 126 15.69 4.62 -6.28
CA MET A 126 14.26 4.35 -6.06
C MET A 126 13.58 5.37 -5.14
N ILE A 127 14.36 6.20 -4.44
CA ILE A 127 13.84 7.27 -3.58
C ILE A 127 13.71 8.59 -4.35
N HIS A 128 12.87 9.50 -3.85
CA HIS A 128 12.64 10.80 -4.45
C HIS A 128 13.78 11.81 -4.21
N VAL A 129 13.88 12.81 -5.09
CA VAL A 129 14.90 13.87 -5.04
C VAL A 129 14.71 14.69 -3.76
N GLY A 130 15.71 14.68 -2.88
CA GLY A 130 15.68 15.37 -1.59
C GLY A 130 15.44 14.48 -0.37
N GLN A 131 15.11 13.20 -0.58
CA GLN A 131 15.07 12.21 0.51
C GLN A 131 16.47 11.75 0.88
N GLU A 132 16.81 11.81 2.15
CA GLU A 132 18.06 11.29 2.67
C GLU A 132 17.88 9.79 3.00
N ALA A 133 18.66 8.91 2.35
CA ALA A 133 18.72 7.50 2.72
C ALA A 133 20.01 7.23 3.51
N VAL A 134 19.85 6.66 4.71
CA VAL A 134 20.94 6.28 5.60
C VAL A 134 20.85 4.78 5.82
N ILE A 135 21.90 4.04 5.44
CA ILE A 135 21.99 2.60 5.63
C ILE A 135 23.08 2.31 6.64
N ILE A 136 22.76 1.50 7.65
CA ILE A 136 23.69 1.11 8.71
C ILE A 136 23.73 -0.40 8.75
N GLY A 137 24.92 -0.99 8.83
CA GLY A 137 25.09 -2.44 8.94
C GLY A 137 25.64 -2.83 10.31
N GLY A 138 25.04 -3.84 10.94
CA GLY A 138 25.50 -4.42 12.20
C GLY A 138 25.34 -5.94 12.21
N SER A 139 26.23 -6.64 12.91
CA SER A 139 26.19 -8.10 13.06
C SER A 139 26.04 -8.50 14.52
N HIS A 140 25.10 -9.40 14.80
CA HIS A 140 24.77 -9.88 16.14
C HIS A 140 24.65 -11.40 16.15
N LEU A 141 25.01 -12.00 17.27
CA LEU A 141 24.83 -13.44 17.47
C LEU A 141 23.39 -13.73 17.87
N LEU A 142 22.71 -14.61 17.13
CA LEU A 142 21.29 -14.92 17.30
C LEU A 142 21.00 -15.44 18.73
N HIS A 143 21.92 -16.19 19.33
CA HIS A 143 21.76 -16.73 20.70
C HIS A 143 21.74 -15.64 21.79
N ARG A 144 22.25 -14.43 21.52
CA ARG A 144 22.16 -13.31 22.48
C ARG A 144 20.75 -12.71 22.54
N HIS A 145 19.91 -13.02 21.56
CA HIS A 145 18.54 -12.54 21.45
C HIS A 145 17.59 -13.73 21.53
N GLU A 146 17.33 -14.21 22.75
CA GLU A 146 16.47 -15.38 23.01
C GLU A 146 15.12 -15.29 22.28
N LYS A 147 14.43 -14.15 22.38
CA LYS A 147 13.14 -13.95 21.72
C LYS A 147 13.22 -14.07 20.20
N LEU A 148 14.28 -13.56 19.58
CA LEU A 148 14.50 -13.66 18.13
C LEU A 148 14.87 -15.09 17.72
N ALA A 149 15.70 -15.78 18.50
CA ALA A 149 16.01 -17.18 18.27
C ALA A 149 14.75 -18.05 18.34
N VAL A 150 13.87 -17.79 19.32
CA VAL A 150 12.56 -18.46 19.45
C VAL A 150 11.66 -18.13 18.26
N ALA A 151 11.61 -16.87 17.79
CA ALA A 151 10.83 -16.49 16.62
C ALA A 151 11.28 -17.25 15.35
N VAL A 152 12.59 -17.33 15.10
CA VAL A 152 13.15 -18.12 13.99
C VAL A 152 12.76 -19.59 14.10
N SER A 153 12.90 -20.19 15.28
CA SER A 153 12.52 -21.59 15.50
C SER A 153 11.02 -21.84 15.31
N LYS A 154 10.16 -20.94 15.79
CA LYS A 154 8.69 -21.04 15.64
C LYS A 154 8.22 -20.90 14.20
N ALA A 155 8.94 -20.12 13.40
CA ALA A 155 8.63 -19.88 11.99
C ALA A 155 9.10 -21.02 11.07
N MET A 156 9.89 -21.98 11.55
CA MET A 156 10.25 -23.16 10.76
C MET A 156 9.01 -24.02 10.48
N ARG A 157 8.83 -24.36 9.21
CA ARG A 157 7.75 -25.20 8.70
C ARG A 157 8.33 -26.26 7.78
N SER A 158 7.55 -27.30 7.53
CA SER A 158 7.96 -28.39 6.64
C SER A 158 6.79 -28.84 5.79
N HIS A 159 7.03 -29.09 4.51
CA HIS A 159 6.07 -29.69 3.62
C HIS A 159 6.67 -30.92 2.92
N SER A 160 5.81 -31.83 2.46
CA SER A 160 6.22 -33.04 1.76
C SER A 160 6.06 -32.84 0.26
N LEU A 161 7.17 -32.86 -0.47
CA LEU A 161 7.23 -32.79 -1.93
C LEU A 161 7.40 -34.19 -2.53
N GLN A 162 6.81 -34.42 -3.69
CA GLN A 162 6.98 -35.67 -4.44
C GLN A 162 7.91 -35.41 -5.62
N GLU A 163 9.18 -35.78 -5.49
CA GLU A 163 10.14 -35.66 -6.59
C GLU A 163 10.25 -36.99 -7.35
N THR A 164 10.29 -36.91 -8.67
CA THR A 164 10.61 -38.05 -9.53
C THR A 164 12.11 -38.26 -9.58
N LYS A 165 12.57 -39.46 -9.21
CA LYS A 165 13.97 -39.83 -9.41
C LYS A 165 14.20 -40.17 -10.90
N ASN A 166 15.47 -40.20 -11.32
CA ASN A 166 15.88 -40.65 -12.65
C ASN A 166 15.34 -42.06 -13.01
N ASP A 167 14.98 -42.87 -12.01
CA ASP A 167 14.41 -44.22 -12.15
C ASP A 167 12.88 -44.21 -12.41
N GLY A 168 12.25 -43.03 -12.55
CA GLY A 168 10.82 -42.85 -12.80
C GLY A 168 9.91 -43.11 -11.58
N ARG A 169 10.49 -43.45 -10.42
CA ARG A 169 9.75 -43.61 -9.16
C ARG A 169 9.64 -42.28 -8.42
N PHE A 170 8.48 -42.04 -7.82
CA PHE A 170 8.27 -40.91 -6.91
C PHE A 170 8.92 -41.22 -5.55
N HIS A 171 9.62 -40.25 -4.99
CA HIS A 171 10.03 -40.25 -3.59
C HIS A 171 9.41 -39.05 -2.89
N VAL A 172 8.78 -39.31 -1.75
CA VAL A 172 8.32 -38.25 -0.86
C VAL A 172 9.54 -37.72 -0.12
N HIS A 173 9.87 -36.46 -0.31
CA HIS A 173 10.92 -35.75 0.39
C HIS A 173 10.30 -34.64 1.22
N THR A 174 10.59 -34.60 2.52
CA THR A 174 10.17 -33.48 3.37
C THR A 174 11.18 -32.35 3.23
N LYS A 175 10.74 -31.18 2.78
CA LYS A 175 11.56 -29.97 2.68
C LYS A 175 11.17 -29.03 3.80
N VAL A 176 12.17 -28.53 4.54
CA VAL A 176 11.98 -27.52 5.58
C VAL A 176 12.12 -26.14 4.94
N TYR A 177 11.25 -25.23 5.31
CA TYR A 177 11.29 -23.84 4.88
C TYR A 177 10.99 -22.90 6.06
N LEU A 178 11.40 -21.65 5.92
CA LEU A 178 11.14 -20.60 6.89
C LEU A 178 9.93 -19.77 6.42
N ASP A 179 8.87 -19.74 7.21
CA ASP A 179 7.69 -18.93 6.92
C ASP A 179 7.96 -17.46 7.31
N GLY A 180 8.09 -16.60 6.31
CA GLY A 180 8.42 -15.19 6.51
C GLY A 180 7.29 -14.39 7.16
N ALA A 181 6.03 -14.75 6.92
CA ALA A 181 4.88 -14.06 7.50
C ALA A 181 4.74 -14.34 8.99
N ILE A 182 4.86 -15.62 9.38
CA ILE A 182 4.86 -16.03 10.79
C ILE A 182 6.09 -15.46 11.50
N LEU A 183 7.25 -15.46 10.85
CA LEU A 183 8.47 -14.90 11.42
C LEU A 183 8.31 -13.41 11.71
N ARG A 184 7.76 -12.63 10.76
CA ARG A 184 7.46 -11.22 10.97
C ARG A 184 6.57 -11.02 12.19
N GLU A 185 5.47 -11.74 12.29
CA GLU A 185 4.50 -11.60 13.39
C GLU A 185 5.15 -11.92 14.76
N GLU A 186 5.93 -13.00 14.84
CA GLU A 186 6.62 -13.38 16.08
C GLU A 186 7.76 -12.41 16.44
N MET A 187 8.45 -11.85 15.44
CA MET A 187 9.43 -10.79 15.65
C MET A 187 8.78 -9.51 16.16
N GLU A 188 7.65 -9.10 15.59
CA GLU A 188 6.89 -7.91 15.99
C GLU A 188 6.39 -8.02 17.44
N ARG A 189 5.84 -9.18 17.84
CA ARG A 189 5.47 -9.46 19.23
C ARG A 189 6.66 -9.44 20.19
N SER A 190 7.85 -9.69 19.67
CA SER A 190 9.10 -9.72 20.43
C SER A 190 9.86 -8.38 20.40
N ALA A 191 9.39 -7.40 19.61
CA ALA A 191 10.15 -6.24 19.15
C ALA A 191 10.18 -5.02 20.08
N ASP A 192 9.55 -5.06 21.25
CA ASP A 192 9.61 -3.97 22.26
C ASP A 192 11.06 -3.60 22.71
N VAL A 193 12.08 -4.34 22.28
CA VAL A 193 13.50 -4.13 22.63
C VAL A 193 14.40 -3.84 21.40
N LEU A 194 13.89 -3.97 20.17
CA LEU A 194 14.76 -4.14 18.99
C LEU A 194 15.09 -2.85 18.23
N ALA A 195 14.15 -1.92 18.07
CA ALA A 195 14.42 -0.69 17.31
C ALA A 195 15.34 0.29 18.06
N ALA A 196 15.28 0.30 19.40
CA ALA A 196 16.13 1.15 20.21
C ALA A 196 17.48 0.48 20.50
N GLY A 197 17.46 -0.75 21.03
CA GLY A 197 18.66 -1.42 21.54
C GLY A 197 19.62 -1.88 20.45
N LEU A 198 19.16 -2.26 19.25
CA LEU A 198 20.07 -2.68 18.17
C LEU A 198 20.63 -1.49 17.38
N LEU A 199 19.88 -0.40 17.24
CA LEU A 199 20.36 0.83 16.62
C LEU A 199 21.33 1.60 17.55
N GLU A 200 21.07 1.61 18.86
CA GLU A 200 21.97 2.17 19.89
C GLU A 200 23.32 1.42 19.94
N VAL A 201 23.31 0.10 19.71
CA VAL A 201 24.53 -0.73 19.65
C VAL A 201 25.26 -0.60 18.30
N ALA A 202 24.54 -0.37 17.20
CA ALA A 202 25.14 -0.20 15.87
C ALA A 202 25.81 1.18 15.70
N ASP A 203 25.18 2.27 16.15
CA ASP A 203 25.80 3.60 16.23
C ASP A 203 25.09 4.52 17.25
N PRO A 204 25.69 4.75 18.44
CA PRO A 204 25.09 5.56 19.49
C PRO A 204 24.96 7.05 19.13
N SER A 205 25.68 7.54 18.12
CA SER A 205 25.57 8.94 17.67
C SER A 205 24.33 9.20 16.81
N LEU A 206 23.74 8.14 16.25
CA LEU A 206 22.58 8.20 15.37
C LEU A 206 21.28 7.96 16.13
N SER A 207 21.31 7.19 17.23
CA SER A 207 20.13 7.02 18.09
C SER A 207 19.59 8.36 18.60
N ASP A 208 20.47 9.27 19.02
CA ASP A 208 20.08 10.61 19.51
C ASP A 208 19.56 11.53 18.38
N LYS A 209 19.93 11.27 17.12
CA LYS A 209 19.44 12.02 15.95
C LYS A 209 18.11 11.51 15.42
N PHE A 210 17.87 10.20 15.51
CA PHE A 210 16.71 9.55 14.88
C PHE A 210 15.60 9.20 15.88
N PHE A 211 15.88 9.14 17.18
CA PHE A 211 14.91 8.88 18.24
C PHE A 211 14.93 10.02 19.27
N LEU A 212 13.77 10.50 19.68
CA LEU A 212 13.67 11.48 20.77
C LEU A 212 13.85 10.79 22.11
N ARG A 213 15.00 10.98 22.75
CA ARG A 213 15.25 10.57 24.14
C ARG A 213 14.59 11.57 25.08
N GLN A 214 13.54 11.17 25.81
CA GLN A 214 13.15 11.93 26.99
C GLN A 214 14.08 11.58 28.15
N HIS A 215 15.15 12.35 28.32
CA HIS A 215 15.90 12.38 29.58
C HIS A 215 15.03 13.08 30.63
N TRP A 216 14.28 12.31 31.43
CA TRP A 216 13.58 12.83 32.62
C TRP A 216 14.38 12.62 33.90
N MET A 217 15.70 12.73 33.81
CA MET A 217 16.58 12.91 34.97
C MET A 217 17.77 13.74 34.50
N ASP A 218 17.57 15.05 34.52
CA ASP A 218 18.55 16.03 34.98
C ASP A 218 17.72 17.24 35.43
N GLU A 219 17.33 17.21 36.70
CA GLU A 219 16.90 18.42 37.40
C GLU A 219 18.12 19.32 37.53
N THR A 220 18.30 20.23 36.59
CA THR A 220 18.92 21.51 36.89
C THR A 220 18.08 22.61 36.26
N GLU A 221 17.39 23.35 37.13
CA GLU A 221 16.68 24.58 36.85
C GLU A 221 17.60 25.59 36.15
N VAL A 222 17.46 25.79 34.83
CA VAL A 222 17.77 27.08 34.19
C VAL A 222 16.80 27.32 33.04
N SER A 223 16.27 28.53 33.03
CA SER A 223 15.30 29.12 32.12
C SER A 223 15.76 29.26 30.66
N ASP A 224 14.74 29.44 29.83
CA ASP A 224 14.68 30.13 28.54
C ASP A 224 15.11 29.42 27.25
N ASP A 225 14.06 29.30 26.42
CA ASP A 225 13.98 29.55 24.99
C ASP A 225 14.57 28.61 23.95
N SER A 226 13.68 28.36 22.97
CA SER A 226 13.95 28.11 21.55
C SER A 226 14.29 26.69 21.09
N VAL A 227 13.28 25.83 20.92
CA VAL A 227 13.08 25.07 19.65
C VAL A 227 11.59 24.68 19.50
N LEU A 228 10.73 25.66 19.21
CA LEU A 228 9.36 25.40 18.71
C LEU A 228 9.14 26.19 17.42
N LYS A 229 9.42 25.55 16.29
CA LYS A 229 8.90 25.89 14.96
C LYS A 229 8.59 24.53 14.32
N HIS A 230 7.36 24.09 14.11
CA HIS A 230 6.14 24.76 13.71
C HIS A 230 4.94 24.12 14.42
N LYS A 231 4.20 24.90 15.21
CA LYS A 231 2.81 24.54 15.52
C LYS A 231 1.94 25.01 14.34
N PRO A 232 0.97 24.23 13.87
CA PRO A 232 0.04 24.70 12.86
C PRO A 232 -0.73 25.92 13.39
N LEU A 233 -1.05 26.88 12.52
CA LEU A 233 -1.67 28.18 12.86
C LEU A 233 -2.94 28.08 13.72
N TRP A 234 -3.61 26.92 13.76
CA TRP A 234 -4.79 26.68 14.62
C TRP A 234 -4.43 26.39 16.10
N ALA A 235 -3.20 25.97 16.41
CA ALA A 235 -2.76 25.75 17.80
C ALA A 235 -2.66 27.06 18.59
N THR A 236 -2.59 28.21 17.91
CA THR A 236 -2.64 29.55 18.49
C THR A 236 -4.06 29.98 18.88
N TYR A 237 -5.10 29.26 18.46
CA TYR A 237 -6.50 29.53 18.82
C TYR A 237 -6.96 28.86 20.12
N GLN A 238 -6.07 28.16 20.83
CA GLN A 238 -6.35 27.70 22.19
C GLN A 238 -6.47 28.89 23.15
N SER A 239 -7.66 29.49 23.18
CA SER A 239 -8.07 30.33 24.30
C SER A 239 -8.31 29.43 25.52
N LYS A 240 -7.79 29.92 26.65
CA LYS A 240 -7.71 29.28 27.96
C LYS A 240 -9.03 28.62 28.40
N VAL A 241 -9.11 27.29 28.36
CA VAL A 241 -10.17 26.55 29.08
C VAL A 241 -9.59 25.34 29.82
N GLY A 242 -9.57 25.45 31.16
CA GLY A 242 -9.76 24.37 32.13
C GLY A 242 -8.78 23.19 32.16
N LYS A 243 -7.76 23.27 33.03
CA LYS A 243 -6.99 22.09 33.48
C LYS A 243 -7.90 21.07 34.17
N LYS A 244 -8.06 19.87 33.60
CA LYS A 244 -8.40 18.65 34.35
C LYS A 244 -7.23 17.67 34.30
N VAL A 245 -6.75 17.33 35.49
CA VAL A 245 -5.68 16.36 35.72
C VAL A 245 -6.20 14.95 35.42
N LYS A 246 -5.64 14.28 34.41
CA LYS A 246 -5.74 12.82 34.24
C LYS A 246 -4.46 12.18 34.78
N LYS A 247 -4.64 11.22 35.68
CA LYS A 247 -3.62 10.29 36.18
C LYS A 247 -3.17 9.38 35.04
N THR A 248 -1.89 9.36 34.73
CA THR A 248 -1.27 8.43 33.77
C THR A 248 -0.50 7.35 34.54
N GLU A 249 -0.85 6.09 34.29
CA GLU A 249 -0.02 4.95 34.67
C GLU A 249 1.32 5.03 33.91
N LYS A 250 2.42 4.82 34.63
CA LYS A 250 3.77 4.83 34.08
C LYS A 250 4.02 3.52 33.33
N LYS A 251 4.02 3.56 32.00
CA LYS A 251 4.77 2.61 31.18
C LYS A 251 6.18 3.15 30.98
N GLN A 252 7.14 2.26 31.09
CA GLN A 252 8.58 2.52 31.10
C GLN A 252 9.10 2.40 29.67
N GLY A 253 9.66 3.49 29.11
CA GLY A 253 10.58 3.45 27.97
C GLY A 253 10.00 3.54 26.55
N ASP A 254 8.96 4.34 26.28
CA ASP A 254 8.55 4.62 24.89
C ASP A 254 9.49 5.65 24.24
N LEU A 255 10.26 5.21 23.24
CA LEU A 255 11.01 6.08 22.33
C LEU A 255 10.11 6.49 21.18
N HIS A 256 9.88 7.79 21.00
CA HIS A 256 9.08 8.32 19.90
C HIS A 256 9.94 8.62 18.67
N ARG A 257 9.47 8.12 17.51
CA ARG A 257 10.03 8.36 16.17
C ARG A 257 10.12 9.86 15.90
N THR A 258 11.29 10.36 15.49
CA THR A 258 11.45 11.75 15.04
C THR A 258 10.52 12.03 13.86
N TYR A 259 9.83 13.17 13.89
CA TYR A 259 8.96 13.60 12.79
C TYR A 259 9.74 13.56 11.46
N GLY A 260 9.26 12.76 10.50
CA GLY A 260 9.81 12.70 9.14
C GLY A 260 10.82 11.59 8.81
N THR A 261 11.20 10.70 9.73
CA THR A 261 12.11 9.56 9.44
C THR A 261 11.33 8.26 9.25
N ARG A 262 11.51 7.45 8.20
CA ARG A 262 11.01 6.05 8.09
C ARG A 262 12.12 5.08 8.44
N VAL A 263 11.83 4.10 9.30
CA VAL A 263 12.77 3.02 9.63
C VAL A 263 12.29 1.76 8.93
N LEU A 264 13.14 1.13 8.12
CA LEU A 264 12.86 -0.14 7.45
C LEU A 264 13.98 -1.13 7.77
N PRO A 265 13.84 -1.96 8.82
CA PRO A 265 14.84 -2.95 9.17
C PRO A 265 14.95 -4.06 8.12
N VAL A 266 16.20 -4.45 7.83
CA VAL A 266 16.56 -5.60 7.01
C VAL A 266 17.25 -6.62 7.90
N PHE A 267 16.60 -7.74 8.16
CA PHE A 267 17.18 -8.84 8.92
C PHE A 267 17.81 -9.86 7.98
N VAL A 268 19.12 -10.07 8.12
CA VAL A 268 19.84 -11.11 7.37
C VAL A 268 20.11 -12.27 8.32
N LEU A 269 19.41 -13.37 8.14
CA LEU A 269 19.57 -14.58 8.94
C LEU A 269 20.68 -15.43 8.33
N SER A 270 21.85 -15.40 8.95
CA SER A 270 23.00 -16.21 8.58
C SER A 270 22.98 -17.50 9.41
N LEU A 271 22.45 -18.57 8.80
CA LEU A 271 22.17 -19.82 9.49
C LEU A 271 23.07 -20.94 8.94
N ALA A 272 23.97 -21.47 9.78
CA ALA A 272 24.75 -22.67 9.50
C ALA A 272 24.16 -23.90 10.20
N ASP A 273 24.37 -25.06 9.59
CA ASP A 273 24.03 -26.39 10.13
C ASP A 273 22.55 -26.63 10.52
N VAL A 274 21.60 -25.91 9.91
CA VAL A 274 20.16 -26.13 10.12
C VAL A 274 19.59 -27.11 9.09
N ASP A 275 19.38 -26.66 7.85
CA ASP A 275 19.07 -27.47 6.68
C ASP A 275 19.87 -26.90 5.52
N SER A 276 20.56 -27.76 4.76
CA SER A 276 21.37 -27.33 3.61
C SER A 276 20.53 -26.74 2.47
N LYS A 277 19.23 -27.06 2.42
CA LYS A 277 18.28 -26.64 1.39
C LYS A 277 17.24 -25.65 1.94
N LEU A 278 17.51 -25.01 3.08
CA LEU A 278 16.59 -24.09 3.71
C LEU A 278 16.27 -22.92 2.77
N THR A 279 14.99 -22.76 2.44
CA THR A 279 14.48 -21.60 1.71
C THR A 279 13.37 -20.95 2.53
N MET A 280 12.93 -19.77 2.10
CA MET A 280 11.64 -19.24 2.51
C MET A 280 10.52 -19.89 1.70
N GLU A 281 9.29 -19.44 1.95
CA GLU A 281 8.12 -19.77 1.13
C GLU A 281 8.39 -19.54 -0.37
N ASP A 282 7.78 -20.37 -1.22
CA ASP A 282 7.95 -20.38 -2.68
C ASP A 282 9.39 -20.53 -3.20
N GLU A 283 10.26 -21.14 -2.39
CA GLU A 283 11.68 -21.33 -2.70
C GLU A 283 12.46 -20.02 -2.90
N SER A 284 11.93 -18.92 -2.36
CA SER A 284 12.60 -17.63 -2.26
C SER A 284 13.66 -17.65 -1.14
N LEU A 285 14.59 -16.71 -1.18
CA LEU A 285 15.52 -16.42 -0.07
C LEU A 285 15.24 -15.07 0.59
N VAL A 286 14.16 -14.41 0.17
CA VAL A 286 13.72 -13.12 0.69
C VAL A 286 12.22 -13.13 0.97
N TYR A 287 11.88 -12.55 2.11
CA TYR A 287 10.53 -12.16 2.47
C TYR A 287 10.52 -10.65 2.63
N ALA A 288 9.57 -9.99 1.99
CA ALA A 288 9.42 -8.55 2.04
C ALA A 288 8.02 -8.20 2.53
N SER A 289 7.95 -7.18 3.39
CA SER A 289 6.72 -6.52 3.82
C SER A 289 6.94 -5.01 3.77
N LYS A 290 5.87 -4.23 3.98
CA LYS A 290 5.93 -2.77 4.10
C LYS A 290 6.89 -2.28 5.18
N ASP A 291 6.99 -3.03 6.28
CA ASP A 291 7.69 -2.62 7.50
C ASP A 291 8.99 -3.39 7.77
N VAL A 292 9.25 -4.49 7.07
CA VAL A 292 10.44 -5.33 7.31
C VAL A 292 10.85 -6.10 6.06
N VAL A 293 12.15 -6.31 5.92
CA VAL A 293 12.74 -7.25 4.94
C VAL A 293 13.51 -8.31 5.70
N ILE A 294 13.31 -9.58 5.36
CA ILE A 294 14.02 -10.71 5.95
C ILE A 294 14.68 -11.49 4.83
N VAL A 295 15.97 -11.76 4.96
CA VAL A 295 16.79 -12.46 3.97
C VAL A 295 17.45 -13.66 4.64
N LEU A 296 17.40 -14.80 3.96
CA LEU A 296 18.15 -15.99 4.34
C LEU A 296 19.52 -15.98 3.66
N GLU A 297 20.55 -16.21 4.45
CA GLU A 297 21.92 -16.45 3.99
C GLU A 297 22.44 -17.72 4.65
N HIS A 298 23.12 -18.54 3.86
CA HIS A 298 23.91 -19.65 4.38
C HIS A 298 24.98 -20.09 3.38
N GLN A 299 26.11 -20.58 3.87
CA GLN A 299 27.25 -20.99 3.03
C GLN A 299 27.11 -22.36 2.31
N ASN A 300 25.95 -23.01 2.36
CA ASN A 300 25.76 -24.31 1.70
C ASN A 300 25.84 -24.22 0.16
N GLU A 301 25.99 -25.38 -0.47
CA GLU A 301 25.95 -25.52 -1.94
C GLU A 301 24.66 -24.96 -2.54
N LYS A 302 24.72 -24.63 -3.84
CA LYS A 302 23.60 -24.11 -4.62
C LYS A 302 22.33 -24.98 -4.41
N ILE A 303 21.24 -24.34 -3.98
CA ILE A 303 19.99 -25.05 -3.68
C ILE A 303 19.27 -25.35 -5.01
N PRO A 304 18.99 -26.62 -5.35
CA PRO A 304 18.19 -26.94 -6.53
C PRO A 304 16.76 -26.42 -6.34
N LEU A 305 16.30 -25.57 -7.25
CA LEU A 305 14.95 -25.02 -7.25
C LEU A 305 14.04 -25.78 -8.19
N SER A 306 12.74 -25.70 -8.00
CA SER A 306 11.69 -26.32 -8.82
C SER A 306 11.45 -25.59 -10.15
N TYR A 307 12.47 -24.91 -10.68
CA TYR A 307 12.45 -24.20 -11.95
C TYR A 307 13.45 -24.82 -12.93
N VAL A 308 13.13 -24.82 -14.21
CA VAL A 308 13.99 -25.33 -15.28
C VAL A 308 14.22 -24.23 -16.31
N SER A 309 15.42 -24.24 -16.87
CA SER A 309 15.74 -23.53 -18.10
C SER A 309 16.34 -24.51 -19.08
N GLU A 310 15.65 -24.68 -20.20
CA GLU A 310 15.93 -25.68 -21.23
C GLU A 310 16.01 -27.08 -20.62
N THR A 311 17.23 -27.60 -20.47
CA THR A 311 17.50 -28.95 -19.95
C THR A 311 18.10 -28.94 -18.53
N HIS A 312 18.32 -27.75 -17.95
CA HIS A 312 19.00 -27.61 -16.67
C HIS A 312 18.05 -27.06 -15.58
N ARG A 313 18.01 -27.76 -14.44
CA ARG A 313 17.35 -27.27 -13.21
C ARG A 313 18.06 -26.01 -12.73
N ARG A 314 17.30 -24.97 -12.38
CA ARG A 314 17.82 -23.74 -11.81
C ARG A 314 18.20 -23.96 -10.35
N HIS A 315 19.16 -23.17 -9.90
CA HIS A 315 19.64 -23.24 -8.53
C HIS A 315 19.69 -21.84 -7.94
N ALA A 316 19.32 -21.71 -6.67
CA ALA A 316 19.55 -20.49 -5.89
C ALA A 316 20.97 -20.49 -5.33
N ASP A 317 21.55 -19.30 -5.20
CA ASP A 317 22.83 -19.08 -4.54
C ASP A 317 22.59 -18.30 -3.23
N PRO A 318 22.50 -19.00 -2.08
CA PRO A 318 22.19 -18.38 -0.79
C PRO A 318 23.29 -17.44 -0.29
N SER A 319 24.50 -17.55 -0.84
CA SER A 319 25.62 -16.65 -0.51
C SER A 319 25.42 -15.23 -1.05
N GLN A 320 24.55 -15.04 -2.05
CA GLN A 320 24.31 -13.74 -2.69
C GLN A 320 23.24 -12.90 -1.96
N ALA A 321 23.41 -12.73 -0.65
CA ALA A 321 22.48 -12.00 0.21
C ALA A 321 22.19 -10.56 -0.28
N GLN A 322 23.19 -9.86 -0.83
CA GLN A 322 23.04 -8.49 -1.34
C GLN A 322 21.91 -8.35 -2.38
N ARG A 323 21.78 -9.33 -3.29
CA ARG A 323 20.72 -9.34 -4.30
C ARG A 323 19.35 -9.46 -3.64
N HIS A 324 19.22 -10.38 -2.69
CA HIS A 324 17.97 -10.63 -1.96
C HIS A 324 17.56 -9.44 -1.10
N ILE A 325 18.53 -8.76 -0.47
CA ILE A 325 18.30 -7.49 0.24
C ILE A 325 17.74 -6.44 -0.73
N LEU A 326 18.36 -6.27 -1.89
CA LEU A 326 17.88 -5.32 -2.89
C LEU A 326 16.50 -5.68 -3.45
N ALA A 327 16.17 -6.97 -3.63
CA ALA A 327 14.83 -7.39 -4.03
C ALA A 327 13.78 -7.01 -2.97
N GLY A 328 14.07 -7.27 -1.70
CA GLY A 328 13.17 -6.91 -0.60
C GLY A 328 13.02 -5.39 -0.43
N LEU A 329 14.12 -4.64 -0.53
CA LEU A 329 14.10 -3.17 -0.48
C LEU A 329 13.38 -2.56 -1.70
N ALA A 330 13.57 -3.10 -2.89
CA ALA A 330 12.85 -2.68 -4.09
C ALA A 330 11.33 -2.81 -3.91
N SER A 331 10.88 -3.89 -3.31
CA SER A 331 9.47 -4.07 -2.95
C SER A 331 9.00 -3.13 -1.83
N ALA A 332 9.72 -3.05 -0.71
CA ALA A 332 9.28 -2.32 0.48
C ALA A 332 9.37 -0.79 0.35
N VAL A 333 10.38 -0.29 -0.38
CA VAL A 333 10.62 1.16 -0.59
C VAL A 333 9.94 1.64 -1.87
N GLY A 334 10.15 0.94 -2.99
CA GLY A 334 9.63 1.34 -4.30
C GLY A 334 8.24 0.79 -4.63
N GLY A 335 7.64 -0.03 -3.75
CA GLY A 335 6.37 -0.69 -4.04
C GLY A 335 6.45 -1.66 -5.23
N LEU A 336 7.66 -2.10 -5.62
CA LEU A 336 7.88 -2.90 -6.82
C LEU A 336 7.42 -4.35 -6.62
N THR A 337 6.60 -4.81 -7.55
CA THR A 337 6.33 -6.24 -7.79
C THR A 337 7.46 -6.85 -8.59
N ALA A 338 7.65 -8.17 -8.46
CA ALA A 338 8.58 -8.85 -9.34
C ALA A 338 8.03 -8.76 -10.79
N PRO A 339 8.86 -8.51 -11.82
CA PRO A 339 8.36 -8.28 -13.18
C PRO A 339 7.55 -9.43 -13.79
N TYR A 340 7.62 -10.62 -13.19
CA TYR A 340 6.85 -11.80 -13.62
C TYR A 340 5.61 -12.05 -12.77
N GLU A 341 5.32 -11.25 -11.73
CA GLU A 341 4.17 -11.40 -10.83
C GLU A 341 3.13 -10.32 -11.10
N ARG A 342 1.84 -10.70 -11.11
CA ARG A 342 0.71 -9.78 -11.20
C ARG A 342 -0.45 -10.23 -10.32
N ALA A 343 -1.15 -9.32 -9.67
CA ALA A 343 -2.37 -9.62 -8.94
C ALA A 343 -3.54 -9.89 -9.89
N SER A 344 -4.31 -10.95 -9.64
CA SER A 344 -5.53 -11.24 -10.38
C SER A 344 -6.73 -11.19 -9.48
N HIS A 345 -7.62 -10.22 -9.71
CA HIS A 345 -8.90 -10.14 -9.01
C HIS A 345 -9.83 -11.32 -9.33
N VAL A 346 -9.74 -11.88 -10.55
CA VAL A 346 -10.59 -13.01 -10.96
C VAL A 346 -10.20 -14.31 -10.23
N HIS A 347 -8.90 -14.51 -9.98
CA HIS A 347 -8.40 -15.71 -9.31
C HIS A 347 -8.10 -15.50 -7.82
N GLU A 348 -8.28 -14.27 -7.32
CA GLU A 348 -7.95 -13.84 -5.95
C GLU A 348 -6.51 -14.23 -5.51
N ARG A 349 -5.58 -14.31 -6.47
CA ARG A 349 -4.18 -14.68 -6.24
C ARG A 349 -3.25 -13.97 -7.20
N ALA A 350 -1.94 -14.02 -6.90
CA ALA A 350 -0.93 -13.62 -7.86
C ALA A 350 -0.82 -14.66 -8.99
N ILE A 351 -0.84 -14.17 -10.24
CA ILE A 351 -0.54 -14.91 -11.46
C ILE A 351 0.91 -14.65 -11.82
N VAL A 352 1.55 -15.65 -12.43
CA VAL A 352 2.93 -15.57 -12.86
C VAL A 352 3.04 -15.63 -14.38
N ASN A 353 3.89 -14.78 -14.95
CA ASN A 353 4.32 -14.82 -16.35
C ASN A 353 5.85 -14.73 -16.42
N TRP A 354 6.50 -15.88 -16.60
CA TRP A 354 7.95 -15.98 -16.59
C TRP A 354 8.63 -15.28 -17.77
N LEU A 355 7.88 -14.84 -18.79
CA LEU A 355 8.43 -14.11 -19.94
C LEU A 355 9.29 -12.91 -19.54
N TRP A 356 8.90 -12.25 -18.45
CA TRP A 356 9.54 -11.03 -17.95
C TRP A 356 10.50 -11.29 -16.78
N ALA A 357 10.79 -12.55 -16.45
CA ALA A 357 11.59 -12.91 -15.28
C ALA A 357 13.10 -12.81 -15.49
N ALA A 358 13.55 -12.66 -16.74
CA ALA A 358 14.95 -12.51 -17.10
C ALA A 358 15.24 -11.05 -17.47
N GLY A 359 16.13 -10.41 -16.72
CA GLY A 359 16.55 -9.04 -17.01
C GLY A 359 17.37 -8.40 -15.89
N CYS A 360 17.59 -7.09 -16.00
CA CYS A 360 18.29 -6.30 -14.98
C CYS A 360 17.35 -5.91 -13.83
N HIS A 361 17.12 -6.86 -12.92
CA HIS A 361 16.32 -6.67 -11.70
C HIS A 361 16.77 -7.66 -10.61
N PRO A 362 16.57 -7.36 -9.32
CA PRO A 362 17.04 -8.22 -8.23
C PRO A 362 16.16 -9.47 -7.99
N PHE A 363 14.92 -9.48 -8.49
CA PHE A 363 13.98 -10.59 -8.27
C PHE A 363 14.44 -11.92 -8.89
N GLY A 364 14.25 -13.02 -8.17
CA GLY A 364 14.59 -14.38 -8.60
C GLY A 364 13.44 -15.10 -9.27
N PRO A 365 13.63 -16.33 -9.77
CA PRO A 365 14.87 -17.11 -9.76
C PRO A 365 15.72 -16.94 -11.03
N PHE A 366 15.21 -16.26 -12.07
CA PHE A 366 15.83 -16.24 -13.41
C PHE A 366 16.80 -15.08 -13.67
N SER A 367 16.66 -13.95 -12.98
CA SER A 367 17.71 -12.93 -12.98
C SER A 367 18.86 -13.32 -12.05
N ASN A 368 20.03 -12.67 -12.15
CA ASN A 368 21.10 -12.73 -11.15
C ASN A 368 21.79 -11.39 -10.90
N THR A 369 21.09 -10.28 -11.12
CA THR A 369 21.67 -8.94 -10.99
C THR A 369 21.32 -8.31 -9.66
N SER A 370 22.28 -7.64 -9.01
CA SER A 370 22.04 -6.82 -7.82
C SER A 370 21.81 -5.35 -8.19
N GLN A 371 21.07 -5.08 -9.26
CA GLN A 371 20.84 -3.73 -9.79
C GLN A 371 19.36 -3.57 -10.18
N VAL A 372 18.88 -2.34 -10.13
CA VAL A 372 17.52 -1.99 -10.55
C VAL A 372 17.60 -1.21 -11.86
N SER A 373 16.97 -1.74 -12.92
CA SER A 373 16.91 -1.07 -14.22
C SER A 373 16.18 0.29 -14.14
N ARG A 374 16.45 1.18 -15.10
CA ARG A 374 15.79 2.49 -15.19
C ARG A 374 14.26 2.38 -15.28
N MET A 375 13.76 1.37 -16.01
CA MET A 375 12.32 1.11 -16.11
C MET A 375 11.70 0.88 -14.74
N LEU A 376 12.33 0.05 -13.90
CA LEU A 376 11.84 -0.22 -12.54
C LEU A 376 11.99 0.98 -11.61
N GLN A 377 12.97 1.87 -11.84
CA GLN A 377 13.08 3.14 -11.12
C GLN A 377 11.89 4.05 -11.45
N ASP A 378 11.53 4.16 -12.73
CA ASP A 378 10.38 4.95 -13.17
C ASP A 378 9.06 4.36 -12.65
N VAL A 379 8.93 3.03 -12.65
CA VAL A 379 7.79 2.32 -12.02
C VAL A 379 7.72 2.60 -10.53
N ALA A 380 8.85 2.57 -9.81
CA ALA A 380 8.86 2.84 -8.37
C ALA A 380 8.32 4.25 -8.05
N LEU A 381 8.72 5.26 -8.83
CA LEU A 381 8.19 6.62 -8.69
C LEU A 381 6.70 6.70 -9.01
N ARG A 382 6.24 6.03 -10.07
CA ARG A 382 4.81 5.94 -10.42
C ARG A 382 3.98 5.27 -9.34
N ASN A 383 4.48 4.18 -8.76
CA ASN A 383 3.80 3.45 -7.69
C ASN A 383 3.60 4.36 -6.46
N ILE A 384 4.59 5.18 -6.11
CA ILE A 384 4.47 6.16 -5.03
C ILE A 384 3.42 7.23 -5.38
N ILE A 385 3.41 7.75 -6.61
CA ILE A 385 2.42 8.74 -7.08
C ILE A 385 1.00 8.15 -6.98
N TYR A 386 0.79 6.95 -7.51
CA TYR A 386 -0.52 6.28 -7.48
C TYR A 386 -0.97 5.99 -6.05
N ALA A 387 -0.08 5.47 -5.19
CA ALA A 387 -0.40 5.23 -3.80
C ALA A 387 -0.84 6.51 -3.06
N ARG A 388 -0.19 7.66 -3.33
CA ARG A 388 -0.54 8.94 -2.71
C ARG A 388 -1.88 9.48 -3.18
N VAL A 389 -2.15 9.41 -4.48
CA VAL A 389 -3.44 9.86 -5.05
C VAL A 389 -4.56 8.96 -4.57
N ASP A 390 -4.36 7.64 -4.59
CA ASP A 390 -5.36 6.68 -4.12
C ASP A 390 -5.66 6.91 -2.63
N SER A 391 -4.63 7.06 -1.79
CA SER A 391 -4.81 7.38 -0.37
C SER A 391 -5.51 8.72 -0.15
N ALA A 392 -5.21 9.74 -0.96
CA ALA A 392 -5.90 11.04 -0.91
C ALA A 392 -7.38 10.91 -1.27
N LEU A 393 -7.72 10.20 -2.35
CA LEU A 393 -9.09 9.98 -2.79
C LEU A 393 -9.90 9.18 -1.75
N HIS A 394 -9.31 8.14 -1.16
CA HIS A 394 -9.92 7.40 -0.06
C HIS A 394 -10.20 8.32 1.14
N ARG A 395 -9.24 9.15 1.56
CA ARG A 395 -9.46 10.13 2.64
C ARG A 395 -10.57 11.14 2.34
N ILE A 396 -10.69 11.58 1.10
CA ILE A 396 -11.74 12.51 0.69
C ILE A 396 -13.11 11.82 0.73
N ARG A 397 -13.18 10.57 0.28
CA ARG A 397 -14.39 9.77 0.39
C ARG A 397 -14.80 9.57 1.85
N ASP A 398 -13.85 9.20 2.70
CA ASP A 398 -14.08 9.00 4.13
C ASP A 398 -14.52 10.31 4.81
N THR A 399 -13.86 11.44 4.52
CA THR A 399 -14.27 12.74 5.07
C THR A 399 -15.66 13.15 4.59
N SER A 400 -15.98 12.96 3.31
CA SER A 400 -17.33 13.19 2.79
C SER A 400 -18.38 12.32 3.49
N GLU A 401 -18.08 11.04 3.73
CA GLU A 401 -18.96 10.14 4.47
C GLU A 401 -19.12 10.57 5.94
N THR A 402 -18.05 11.01 6.62
CA THR A 402 -18.15 11.53 8.00
C THR A 402 -19.00 12.80 8.09
N VAL A 403 -18.91 13.69 7.11
CA VAL A 403 -19.76 14.90 7.03
C VAL A 403 -21.21 14.51 6.76
N GLN A 404 -21.46 13.60 5.83
CA GLN A 404 -22.81 13.11 5.52
C GLN A 404 -23.46 12.38 6.71
N THR A 405 -22.70 11.57 7.44
CA THR A 405 -23.20 10.87 8.64
C THR A 405 -23.50 11.86 9.77
N PHE A 406 -22.64 12.85 10.01
CA PHE A 406 -22.92 13.91 10.97
C PHE A 406 -24.18 14.71 10.59
N ALA A 407 -24.31 15.04 9.30
CA ALA A 407 -25.50 15.67 8.75
C ALA A 407 -26.73 14.81 8.99
N ALA A 408 -26.69 13.51 8.67
CA ALA A 408 -27.82 12.61 8.86
C ALA A 408 -28.21 12.42 10.33
N GLU A 409 -27.26 12.44 11.27
CA GLU A 409 -27.51 12.36 12.71
C GLU A 409 -28.25 13.60 13.23
N HIS A 410 -27.81 14.80 12.85
CA HIS A 410 -28.27 16.06 13.43
C HIS A 410 -29.30 16.79 12.55
N LEU A 411 -29.42 16.41 11.27
CA LEU A 411 -30.36 16.94 10.28
C LEU A 411 -31.32 15.86 9.77
N LYS A 412 -31.85 15.01 10.68
CA LYS A 412 -33.06 14.25 10.37
C LYS A 412 -34.19 15.25 10.14
N THR A 413 -34.40 15.68 8.91
CA THR A 413 -35.56 16.50 8.57
C THR A 413 -36.73 15.56 8.27
N PRO A 414 -37.94 15.84 8.79
CA PRO A 414 -39.13 15.19 8.29
C PRO A 414 -39.29 15.68 6.85
N LEU A 415 -39.20 14.77 5.88
CA LEU A 415 -39.31 14.99 4.43
C LEU A 415 -40.71 15.52 3.98
N GLY A 416 -41.40 16.33 4.78
CA GLY A 416 -42.82 16.61 4.65
C GLY A 416 -43.26 18.08 4.59
N GLU A 417 -42.38 19.07 4.83
CA GLU A 417 -42.81 20.48 4.74
C GLU A 417 -42.48 21.11 3.37
N PRO A 418 -43.49 21.49 2.57
CA PRO A 418 -43.27 22.18 1.31
C PRO A 418 -42.74 23.59 1.56
N VAL A 419 -41.56 23.90 1.02
CA VAL A 419 -40.97 25.24 1.05
C VAL A 419 -41.83 26.18 0.22
N LYS A 420 -42.52 27.12 0.87
CA LYS A 420 -43.20 28.22 0.18
C LYS A 420 -42.16 29.17 -0.41
N GLY A 421 -41.86 29.03 -1.69
CA GLY A 421 -41.12 30.02 -2.45
C GLY A 421 -40.43 29.44 -3.70
N LYS A 422 -40.89 29.89 -4.87
CA LYS A 422 -40.35 29.65 -6.23
C LYS A 422 -40.46 28.21 -6.76
N LYS A 423 -41.42 28.01 -7.67
CA LYS A 423 -41.80 26.73 -8.32
C LYS A 423 -40.77 26.12 -9.29
N ASN A 424 -39.62 26.76 -9.51
CA ASN A 424 -38.68 26.38 -10.57
C ASN A 424 -37.40 25.72 -10.06
N LYS A 425 -37.27 25.51 -8.75
CA LYS A 425 -36.11 24.87 -8.13
C LYS A 425 -36.56 23.59 -7.44
N THR A 426 -35.74 22.56 -7.49
CA THR A 426 -36.00 21.32 -6.75
C THR A 426 -36.06 21.65 -5.25
N THR A 427 -36.84 20.87 -4.48
CA THR A 427 -36.94 21.06 -3.02
C THR A 427 -35.56 21.04 -2.37
N THR A 428 -34.66 20.19 -2.87
CA THR A 428 -33.26 20.10 -2.44
C THR A 428 -32.47 21.39 -2.71
N GLU A 429 -32.56 21.98 -3.91
CA GLU A 429 -31.92 23.26 -4.23
C GLU A 429 -32.40 24.42 -3.35
N LEU A 430 -33.70 24.48 -3.04
CA LEU A 430 -34.27 25.52 -2.17
C LEU A 430 -33.80 25.40 -0.72
N TRP A 431 -33.61 24.19 -0.22
CA TRP A 431 -33.07 23.95 1.12
C TRP A 431 -31.58 24.23 1.19
N LEU A 432 -30.81 23.81 0.18
CA LEU A 432 -29.39 24.16 0.04
C LEU A 432 -29.21 25.69 0.02
N GLU A 433 -30.04 26.39 -0.75
CA GLU A 433 -30.02 27.84 -0.84
C GLU A 433 -30.46 28.53 0.48
N LYS A 434 -31.35 27.92 1.26
CA LYS A 434 -31.89 28.49 2.50
C LYS A 434 -31.01 28.24 3.73
N PHE A 435 -30.30 27.11 3.79
CA PHE A 435 -29.46 26.74 4.94
C PHE A 435 -27.97 27.01 4.72
N TYR A 436 -27.52 27.10 3.46
CA TYR A 436 -26.08 27.21 3.17
C TYR A 436 -25.71 28.43 2.29
N LYS A 437 -26.67 29.15 1.71
CA LYS A 437 -26.41 30.41 0.97
C LYS A 437 -26.99 31.66 1.63
N LYS A 438 -27.85 31.51 2.65
CA LYS A 438 -28.44 32.62 3.40
C LYS A 438 -28.17 32.40 4.87
N THR A 439 -27.54 33.38 5.51
CA THR A 439 -27.38 33.42 6.97
C THR A 439 -28.76 33.36 7.61
N THR A 440 -28.99 32.35 8.45
CA THR A 440 -30.25 32.20 9.19
C THR A 440 -30.01 32.35 10.69
N ASN A 441 -31.05 32.74 11.44
CA ASN A 441 -30.99 32.79 12.91
C ASN A 441 -31.20 31.42 13.57
N LEU A 442 -31.25 30.34 12.78
CA LEU A 442 -31.36 28.98 13.29
C LEU A 442 -29.94 28.46 13.56
N PRO A 443 -29.75 27.57 14.56
CA PRO A 443 -28.47 26.89 14.72
C PRO A 443 -28.17 26.10 13.44
N GLU A 444 -27.14 26.51 12.72
CA GLU A 444 -26.68 25.86 11.50
C GLU A 444 -25.83 24.64 11.90
N PRO A 445 -26.06 23.48 11.28
CA PRO A 445 -25.33 22.24 11.59
C PRO A 445 -23.86 22.30 11.18
N PHE A 446 -23.54 23.08 10.15
CA PHE A 446 -22.19 23.31 9.65
C PHE A 446 -21.97 24.80 9.50
N PRO A 447 -20.79 25.32 9.86
CA PRO A 447 -20.44 26.68 9.55
C PRO A 447 -20.33 26.85 8.02
N HIS A 448 -20.92 27.91 7.48
CA HIS A 448 -20.86 28.23 6.04
C HIS A 448 -19.41 28.26 5.52
N GLU A 449 -18.49 28.76 6.35
CA GLU A 449 -17.05 28.78 6.05
C GLU A 449 -16.46 27.39 5.80
N LEU A 450 -16.93 26.34 6.50
CA LEU A 450 -16.47 24.98 6.26
C LEU A 450 -16.97 24.46 4.91
N VAL A 451 -18.22 24.73 4.55
CA VAL A 451 -18.80 24.27 3.29
C VAL A 451 -18.12 24.95 2.10
N GLU A 452 -17.95 26.27 2.16
CA GLU A 452 -17.25 27.05 1.12
C GLU A 452 -15.79 26.59 0.98
N ARG A 453 -15.11 26.33 2.10
CA ARG A 453 -13.73 25.84 2.09
C ARG A 453 -13.62 24.42 1.51
N LEU A 454 -14.57 23.55 1.81
CA LEU A 454 -14.60 22.19 1.28
C LEU A 454 -14.89 22.19 -0.23
N GLU A 455 -15.85 23.00 -0.69
CA GLU A 455 -16.14 23.19 -2.12
C GLU A 455 -14.90 23.67 -2.87
N LYS A 456 -14.26 24.74 -2.38
CA LYS A 456 -13.01 25.26 -2.96
C LYS A 456 -11.88 24.24 -2.97
N TYR A 457 -11.79 23.40 -1.93
CA TYR A 457 -10.81 22.33 -1.87
C TYR A 457 -11.06 21.26 -2.93
N LEU A 458 -12.32 20.84 -3.12
CA LEU A 458 -12.69 19.87 -4.15
C LEU A 458 -12.44 20.41 -5.56
N ASP A 459 -12.79 21.67 -5.82
CA ASP A 459 -12.52 22.32 -7.11
C ASP A 459 -11.00 22.39 -7.41
N ASN A 460 -10.20 22.80 -6.43
CA ASN A 460 -8.74 22.86 -6.58
C ASN A 460 -8.14 21.46 -6.76
N LEU A 461 -8.71 20.44 -6.10
CA LEU A 461 -8.24 19.07 -6.25
C LEU A 461 -8.54 18.51 -7.64
N GLU A 462 -9.69 18.85 -8.23
CA GLU A 462 -10.01 18.47 -9.61
C GLU A 462 -8.96 19.05 -10.58
N GLU A 463 -8.63 20.33 -10.44
CA GLU A 463 -7.57 20.98 -11.23
C GLU A 463 -6.21 20.30 -11.04
N GLN A 464 -5.82 20.03 -9.78
CA GLN A 464 -4.56 19.33 -9.47
C GLN A 464 -4.50 17.91 -10.06
N LEU A 465 -5.61 17.17 -10.08
CA LEU A 465 -5.68 15.84 -10.70
C LEU A 465 -5.58 15.90 -12.22
N VAL A 466 -6.20 16.90 -12.86
CA VAL A 466 -6.06 17.14 -14.31
C VAL A 466 -4.60 17.46 -14.64
N ASP A 467 -3.97 18.34 -13.89
CA ASP A 467 -2.56 18.67 -14.07
C ASP A 467 -1.66 17.44 -13.86
N LEU A 468 -1.90 16.66 -12.81
CA LEU A 468 -1.16 15.42 -12.56
C LEU A 468 -1.28 14.44 -13.73
N SER A 469 -2.47 14.31 -14.31
CA SER A 469 -2.70 13.45 -15.47
C SER A 469 -1.86 13.87 -16.68
N SER A 470 -1.74 15.17 -16.92
CA SER A 470 -0.89 15.73 -17.99
C SER A 470 0.60 15.44 -17.75
N LEU A 471 1.07 15.61 -16.51
CA LEU A 471 2.47 15.34 -16.13
C LEU A 471 2.83 13.86 -16.29
N LEU A 472 1.90 12.96 -15.96
CA LEU A 472 2.08 11.52 -16.15
C LEU A 472 2.13 11.14 -17.64
N TYR A 473 1.29 11.78 -18.46
CA TYR A 473 1.27 11.58 -19.91
C TYR A 473 2.59 12.03 -20.57
N ASP A 474 3.11 13.19 -20.17
CA ASP A 474 4.40 13.73 -20.65
C ASP A 474 5.63 13.04 -20.04
N HIS A 475 5.43 12.00 -19.22
CA HIS A 475 6.49 11.27 -18.51
C HIS A 475 7.36 12.16 -17.58
N ARG A 476 6.79 13.25 -17.06
CA ARG A 476 7.43 14.16 -16.10
C ARG A 476 7.21 13.67 -14.67
N LEU A 477 7.79 12.52 -14.34
CA LEU A 477 7.53 11.81 -13.09
C LEU A 477 7.96 12.57 -11.83
N GLN A 478 9.01 13.37 -11.90
CA GLN A 478 9.47 14.19 -10.76
C GLN A 478 8.47 15.30 -10.42
N ASP A 479 7.92 15.99 -11.43
CA ASP A 479 6.92 17.04 -11.21
C ASP A 479 5.59 16.43 -10.74
N ALA A 480 5.21 15.29 -11.33
CA ALA A 480 4.05 14.52 -10.88
C ALA A 480 4.18 14.04 -9.43
N HIS A 481 5.39 13.70 -8.99
CA HIS A 481 5.68 13.35 -7.60
C HIS A 481 5.46 14.54 -6.65
N LEU A 482 5.85 15.75 -7.03
CA LEU A 482 5.63 16.95 -6.23
C LEU A 482 4.14 17.30 -6.16
N ASN A 483 3.44 17.27 -7.29
CA ASN A 483 1.99 17.53 -7.33
C ASN A 483 1.21 16.50 -6.48
N SER A 484 1.48 15.20 -6.65
CA SER A 484 0.84 14.16 -5.82
C SER A 484 1.15 14.27 -4.32
N SER A 485 2.34 14.77 -3.97
CA SER A 485 2.69 15.10 -2.58
C SER A 485 1.79 16.20 -2.02
N GLU A 486 1.55 17.24 -2.80
CA GLU A 486 0.70 18.38 -2.44
C GLU A 486 -0.76 17.94 -2.29
N ILE A 487 -1.30 17.19 -3.25
CA ILE A 487 -2.66 16.62 -3.19
C ILE A 487 -2.83 15.82 -1.89
N PHE A 488 -1.87 14.93 -1.60
CA PHE A 488 -1.92 14.08 -0.41
C PHE A 488 -1.83 14.89 0.89
N GLN A 489 -0.89 15.83 1.00
CA GLN A 489 -0.77 16.71 2.16
C GLN A 489 -2.03 17.54 2.37
N SER A 490 -2.57 18.13 1.31
CA SER A 490 -3.79 18.92 1.33
C SER A 490 -4.98 18.07 1.82
N SER A 491 -5.07 16.80 1.39
CA SER A 491 -6.10 15.86 1.89
C SER A 491 -5.99 15.57 3.39
N ILE A 492 -4.77 15.41 3.92
CA ILE A 492 -4.55 15.22 5.36
C ILE A 492 -5.00 16.47 6.13
N PHE A 493 -4.61 17.66 5.66
CA PHE A 493 -4.99 18.91 6.33
C PHE A 493 -6.49 19.15 6.29
N THR A 494 -7.15 18.88 5.17
CA THR A 494 -8.60 19.00 5.04
C THR A 494 -9.31 18.01 5.96
N GLN A 495 -8.87 16.76 6.01
CA GLN A 495 -9.43 15.78 6.95
C GLN A 495 -9.31 16.24 8.40
N GLN A 496 -8.11 16.67 8.83
CA GLN A 496 -7.91 17.17 10.19
C GLN A 496 -8.77 18.40 10.51
N TYR A 497 -8.94 19.30 9.54
CA TYR A 497 -9.79 20.47 9.69
C TYR A 497 -11.26 20.08 9.84
N VAL A 498 -11.77 19.20 8.98
CA VAL A 498 -13.14 18.69 9.05
C VAL A 498 -13.38 17.98 10.37
N ASP A 499 -12.51 17.06 10.77
CA ASP A 499 -12.62 16.34 12.05
C ASP A 499 -12.66 17.31 13.24
N PHE A 500 -11.82 18.34 13.23
CA PHE A 500 -11.81 19.37 14.27
C PHE A 500 -13.15 20.13 14.33
N VAL A 501 -13.64 20.65 13.20
CA VAL A 501 -14.89 21.41 13.17
C VAL A 501 -16.09 20.53 13.53
N LEU A 502 -16.15 19.30 13.01
CA LEU A 502 -17.19 18.33 13.38
C LEU A 502 -17.18 18.02 14.88
N SER A 503 -15.99 17.92 15.50
CA SER A 503 -15.88 17.69 16.94
C SER A 503 -16.40 18.87 17.77
N GLU A 504 -16.11 20.10 17.34
CA GLU A 504 -16.57 21.33 17.99
C GLU A 504 -18.09 21.48 17.86
N GLU A 505 -18.64 21.28 16.65
CA GLU A 505 -20.07 21.37 16.41
C GLU A 505 -20.83 20.24 17.11
N ARG A 506 -20.26 19.03 17.20
CA ARG A 506 -20.85 17.94 18.00
C ARG A 506 -20.95 18.33 19.48
N GLU A 507 -19.97 19.05 20.03
CA GLU A 507 -20.05 19.55 21.41
C GLU A 507 -21.10 20.65 21.59
N LYS A 508 -21.22 21.59 20.63
CA LYS A 508 -22.28 22.62 20.65
C LYS A 508 -23.67 21.99 20.57
N MET A 509 -23.85 20.98 19.73
CA MET A 509 -25.13 20.31 19.49
C MET A 509 -25.54 19.36 20.63
N ARG A 510 -24.62 18.91 21.50
CA ARG A 510 -24.98 18.16 22.73
C ARG A 510 -25.93 18.93 23.65
N CYS A 511 -25.91 20.26 23.62
CA CYS A 511 -26.77 21.11 24.44
C CYS A 511 -28.21 21.23 23.90
N CYS A 512 -28.45 20.83 22.64
CA CYS A 512 -29.71 21.04 21.94
C CYS A 512 -30.39 19.70 21.66
N SER A 513 -31.36 19.29 22.49
CA SER A 513 -32.25 18.17 22.14
C SER A 513 -33.28 18.63 21.11
N ILE A 514 -33.20 18.14 19.88
CA ILE A 514 -34.22 18.42 18.86
C ILE A 514 -35.45 17.57 19.19
N GLU A 515 -36.47 18.18 19.80
CA GLU A 515 -37.80 17.58 19.93
C GLU A 515 -38.61 17.84 18.66
N TYR A 516 -38.82 16.79 17.87
CA TYR A 516 -39.72 16.83 16.72
C TYR A 516 -41.16 16.82 17.22
N LYS A 517 -41.80 17.98 17.30
CA LYS A 517 -43.25 18.04 17.35
C LYS A 517 -43.78 17.57 16.00
N TYR A 518 -44.41 16.41 15.97
CA TYR A 518 -45.23 15.99 14.84
C TYR A 518 -46.17 17.16 14.48
N PRO A 519 -46.36 17.48 13.19
CA PRO A 519 -47.33 18.49 12.81
C PRO A 519 -48.65 18.06 13.42
N VAL A 520 -49.19 18.88 14.31
CA VAL A 520 -50.51 18.67 14.88
C VAL A 520 -51.43 18.63 13.67
N GLN A 521 -51.86 17.43 13.26
CA GLN A 521 -52.84 17.28 12.20
C GLN A 521 -54.01 18.17 12.62
N SER A 522 -54.23 19.24 11.86
CA SER A 522 -55.35 20.14 12.06
C SER A 522 -56.58 19.27 12.26
N SER A 523 -57.29 19.52 13.36
CA SER A 523 -58.53 18.82 13.76
C SER A 523 -59.58 18.76 12.65
N GLN A 524 -59.41 19.54 11.57
CA GLN A 524 -60.14 19.42 10.32
C GLN A 524 -60.20 18.00 9.75
N ASN A 525 -59.13 17.19 9.79
CA ASN A 525 -59.20 15.82 9.25
C ASN A 525 -60.14 14.92 10.07
N TYR A 526 -60.18 15.08 11.39
CA TYR A 526 -61.12 14.38 12.26
C TYR A 526 -62.55 14.90 12.10
N ILE A 527 -62.73 16.21 11.87
CA ILE A 527 -64.04 16.81 11.61
C ILE A 527 -64.59 16.33 10.27
N TYR A 528 -63.81 16.34 9.19
CA TYR A 528 -64.23 15.82 7.89
C TYR A 528 -64.47 14.30 7.92
N GLY A 529 -63.64 13.54 8.64
CA GLY A 529 -63.89 12.13 8.90
C GLY A 529 -65.20 11.88 9.66
N GLY A 530 -65.50 12.70 10.67
CA GLY A 530 -66.75 12.66 11.42
C GLY A 530 -67.97 13.01 10.57
N ILE A 531 -67.87 14.02 9.70
CA ILE A 531 -68.94 14.40 8.76
C ILE A 531 -69.20 13.27 7.75
N LEU A 532 -68.16 12.65 7.20
CA LEU A 532 -68.31 11.52 6.29
C LEU A 532 -68.93 10.29 6.97
N LEU A 533 -68.50 9.97 8.18
CA LEU A 533 -69.04 8.84 8.95
C LEU A 533 -70.51 9.08 9.33
N ALA A 534 -70.85 10.30 9.77
CA ALA A 534 -72.23 10.69 10.05
C ALA A 534 -73.09 10.63 8.78
N GLY A 535 -72.58 11.12 7.65
CA GLY A 535 -73.25 11.03 6.35
C GLY A 535 -73.50 9.59 5.93
N PHE A 536 -72.53 8.69 6.15
CA PHE A 536 -72.66 7.26 5.85
C PHE A 536 -73.70 6.58 6.75
N VAL A 537 -73.71 6.88 8.05
CA VAL A 537 -74.71 6.33 9.00
C VAL A 537 -76.12 6.81 8.65
N VAL A 538 -76.30 8.09 8.31
CA VAL A 538 -77.60 8.62 7.88
C VAL A 538 -78.05 7.95 6.58
N TYR A 539 -77.15 7.81 5.60
CA TYR A 539 -77.45 7.12 4.34
C TYR A 539 -77.86 5.65 4.57
N PHE A 540 -77.15 4.94 5.46
CA PHE A 540 -77.44 3.56 5.82
C PHE A 540 -78.78 3.43 6.56
N LEU A 541 -79.08 4.32 7.50
CA LEU A 541 -80.38 4.36 8.19
C LEU A 541 -81.53 4.66 7.24
N VAL A 542 -81.35 5.60 6.31
CA VAL A 542 -82.36 5.87 5.28
C VAL A 542 -82.61 4.62 4.46
N ILE A 543 -81.59 3.92 3.95
CA ILE A 543 -81.77 2.68 3.18
C ILE A 543 -82.45 1.59 4.03
N PHE A 544 -82.02 1.40 5.27
CA PHE A 544 -82.56 0.35 6.15
C PHE A 544 -84.05 0.58 6.50
N PHE A 545 -84.47 1.83 6.67
CA PHE A 545 -85.87 2.17 6.97
C PHE A 545 -86.75 2.45 5.74
N SER A 546 -86.14 2.71 4.57
CA SER A 546 -86.87 2.91 3.30
C SER A 546 -86.93 1.66 2.41
N SER A 547 -86.38 0.52 2.85
CA SER A 547 -86.68 -0.80 2.28
C SER A 547 -87.92 -1.40 2.96
N PRO A 548 -89.13 -1.32 2.38
CA PRO A 548 -90.28 -2.03 2.90
C PRO A 548 -90.07 -3.54 2.76
N VAL A 549 -90.36 -4.26 3.84
CA VAL A 549 -90.36 -5.73 3.92
C VAL A 549 -91.04 -6.34 2.68
N ARG A 550 -90.24 -7.00 1.84
CA ARG A 550 -90.55 -8.28 1.20
C ARG A 550 -89.31 -8.96 0.64
#